data_AF-A0A7J2Z0Y2-F1
#
_entry.id   AF-A0A7J2Z0Y2-F1
#
_cell.length_a   1.000
_cell.length_b   1.000
_cell.length_c   1.000
_cell.angle_alpha   90.00
_cell.angle_beta   90.00
_cell.angle_gamma   90.00
#
_symmetry.space_group_name_H-M   'P 1'
#
loop_
_entity.id
_entity.type
_entity.pdbx_description
1 polymer ?
#
loop_
_entity_poly.entity_id
_entity_poly.type
_entity_poly.pdbx_seq_one_letter_code
_entity_poly.pdbx_strand_id
1 'polypeptide(L)'
;MKLKVSQIVGPDLATRKGCDNLFLIMEKSTNNKVILDFSDIASISRSFAHEYLINKNVSEKKISEVNLSPFVSKMFEFVKGQNTTKKELNNDTTKMVMIS
;
A
#
# COMPACT_ATOMS: atom_id res chain seq x y z
N MET A 1 -0.70 -16.67 -9.55
CA MET A 1 -1.88 -16.79 -8.66
C MET A 1 -2.73 -15.53 -8.77
N LYS A 2 -4.06 -15.65 -8.74
CA LYS A 2 -4.99 -14.50 -8.66
C LYS A 2 -5.73 -14.55 -7.31
N LEU A 3 -5.77 -13.44 -6.59
CA LEU A 3 -6.47 -13.31 -5.31
C LEU A 3 -7.46 -12.16 -5.38
N LYS A 4 -8.69 -12.37 -4.92
CA LYS A 4 -9.68 -11.31 -4.77
C LYS A 4 -9.55 -10.69 -3.38
N VAL A 5 -9.21 -9.41 -3.34
CA VAL A 5 -8.86 -8.71 -2.10
C VAL A 5 -10.05 -8.68 -1.14
N SER A 6 -11.25 -8.38 -1.66
CA SER A 6 -12.49 -8.33 -0.88
C SER A 6 -12.83 -9.65 -0.17
N GLN A 7 -12.41 -10.80 -0.70
CA GLN A 7 -12.64 -12.10 -0.06
C GLN A 7 -11.69 -12.37 1.13
N ILE A 8 -10.56 -11.68 1.18
CA ILE A 8 -9.53 -11.92 2.20
C ILE A 8 -9.67 -10.93 3.35
N VAL A 9 -9.91 -9.65 3.03
CA VAL A 9 -9.89 -8.56 4.01
C VAL A 9 -11.21 -7.80 4.11
N GLY A 10 -12.23 -8.22 3.35
CA GLY A 10 -13.51 -7.53 3.26
C GLY A 10 -13.52 -6.38 2.24
N PRO A 11 -14.71 -5.83 1.93
CA PRO A 11 -14.87 -4.74 0.97
C PRO A 11 -14.34 -3.39 1.49
N ASP A 12 -14.19 -3.25 2.80
CA ASP A 12 -13.70 -2.05 3.47
C ASP A 12 -12.25 -2.25 3.91
N LEU A 13 -11.32 -1.69 3.13
CA LEU A 13 -9.88 -1.80 3.38
C LEU A 13 -9.46 -0.88 4.52
N ALA A 14 -9.86 -1.23 5.75
CA ALA A 14 -9.83 -0.32 6.89
C ALA A 14 -8.52 -0.35 7.69
N THR A 15 -7.90 -1.52 7.87
CA THR A 15 -6.83 -1.69 8.89
C THR A 15 -5.52 -2.21 8.32
N ARG A 16 -4.39 -1.87 8.97
CA ARG A 16 -3.07 -2.44 8.66
C ARG A 16 -3.06 -3.96 8.80
N LYS A 17 -3.64 -4.47 9.88
CA LYS A 17 -3.76 -5.91 10.14
C LYS A 17 -4.46 -6.66 8.99
N GLY A 18 -5.46 -6.05 8.36
CA GLY A 18 -6.07 -6.60 7.14
C GLY A 18 -5.05 -6.74 6.01
N CYS A 19 -4.30 -5.67 5.73
CA CYS A 19 -3.21 -5.70 4.76
C CYS A 19 -2.15 -6.75 5.09
N ASP A 20 -1.72 -6.84 6.34
CA ASP A 20 -0.71 -7.84 6.76
C ASP A 20 -1.20 -9.27 6.52
N ASN A 21 -2.47 -9.55 6.81
CA ASN A 21 -3.07 -10.85 6.54
C ASN A 21 -3.11 -11.18 5.04
N LEU A 22 -3.41 -10.18 4.18
CA LEU A 22 -3.38 -10.34 2.73
C LEU A 22 -1.98 -10.74 2.25
N PHE A 23 -0.95 -10.04 2.71
CA PHE A 23 0.44 -10.34 2.33
C PHE A 23 0.91 -11.68 2.93
N LEU A 24 0.52 -12.03 4.16
CA LEU A 24 0.85 -13.32 4.76
C LEU A 24 0.31 -14.50 3.92
N ILE A 25 -0.93 -14.40 3.42
CA ILE A 25 -1.52 -15.43 2.54
C ILE A 25 -0.78 -15.48 1.20
N MET A 26 -0.49 -14.30 0.64
CA MET A 26 0.22 -14.18 -0.62
C MET A 26 1.62 -14.80 -0.53
N GLU A 27 2.40 -14.49 0.51
CA GLU A 27 3.77 -14.95 0.72
C GLU A 27 3.88 -16.45 0.95
N LYS A 28 2.87 -17.07 1.56
CA LYS A 28 2.79 -18.54 1.68
C LYS A 28 2.66 -19.26 0.33
N SER A 29 2.28 -18.57 -0.74
CA SER A 29 2.21 -19.15 -2.07
C SER A 29 3.61 -19.27 -2.71
N THR A 30 3.91 -20.40 -3.33
CA THR A 30 5.13 -20.59 -4.14
C THR A 30 5.12 -19.78 -5.44
N ASN A 31 3.97 -19.20 -5.81
CA ASN A 31 3.84 -18.39 -7.01
C ASN A 31 4.57 -17.05 -6.85
N ASN A 32 5.49 -16.75 -7.76
CA ASN A 32 6.17 -15.46 -7.80
C ASN A 32 5.29 -14.35 -8.42
N LYS A 33 4.39 -14.70 -9.34
CA LYS A 33 3.46 -13.75 -9.97
C LYS A 33 2.11 -13.77 -9.26
N VAL A 34 1.70 -12.63 -8.74
CA VAL A 34 0.44 -12.46 -8.01
C VAL A 34 -0.38 -11.34 -8.63
N ILE A 35 -1.63 -11.66 -8.97
CA ILE A 35 -2.62 -10.69 -9.41
C ILE A 35 -3.57 -10.43 -8.26
N LEU A 36 -3.64 -9.18 -7.78
CA LEU A 36 -4.57 -8.75 -6.75
C LEU A 36 -5.76 -8.07 -7.42
N ASP A 37 -6.94 -8.65 -7.27
CA ASP A 37 -8.19 -8.18 -7.84
C ASP A 37 -8.94 -7.32 -6.80
N PHE A 38 -9.02 -6.02 -7.08
CA PHE A 38 -9.66 -5.02 -6.24
C PHE A 38 -11.14 -4.79 -6.61
N SER A 39 -11.75 -5.73 -7.34
CA SER A 39 -13.21 -5.74 -7.50
C SER A 39 -13.93 -5.84 -6.14
N ASP A 40 -15.08 -5.18 -6.06
CA ASP A 40 -15.95 -5.12 -4.90
C ASP A 40 -15.32 -4.47 -3.65
N ILE A 41 -14.32 -3.61 -3.84
CA ILE A 41 -13.85 -2.73 -2.78
C ILE A 41 -14.75 -1.50 -2.73
N ALA A 42 -15.35 -1.26 -1.56
CA ALA A 42 -16.25 -0.15 -1.30
C ALA A 42 -15.51 1.07 -0.73
N SER A 43 -14.49 0.83 0.08
CA SER A 43 -13.71 1.89 0.71
C SER A 43 -12.27 1.47 1.00
N ILE A 44 -11.38 2.46 1.15
CA ILE A 44 -9.99 2.25 1.56
C ILE A 44 -9.54 3.34 2.52
N SER A 45 -8.89 2.94 3.62
CA SER A 45 -8.28 3.87 4.56
C SER A 45 -6.86 4.22 4.15
N ARG A 46 -6.40 5.40 4.58
CA ARG A 46 -5.00 5.83 4.44
C ARG A 46 -4.03 4.82 5.05
N SER A 47 -4.39 4.25 6.21
CA SER A 47 -3.55 3.29 6.94
C SER A 47 -3.36 1.99 6.15
N PHE A 48 -4.44 1.45 5.57
CA PHE A 48 -4.33 0.27 4.70
C PHE A 48 -3.51 0.59 3.45
N ALA A 49 -3.80 1.71 2.79
CA ALA A 49 -3.10 2.10 1.57
C ALA A 49 -1.59 2.27 1.78
N HIS A 50 -1.21 2.88 2.90
CA HIS A 50 0.19 3.04 3.28
C HIS A 50 0.89 1.71 3.54
N GLU A 51 0.27 0.84 4.33
CA GLU A 51 0.82 -0.50 4.62
C GLU A 51 0.97 -1.33 3.35
N TYR A 52 -0.05 -1.30 2.49
CA TYR A 52 -0.05 -2.00 1.22
C TYR A 52 1.13 -1.60 0.34
N LEU A 53 1.39 -0.29 0.23
CA LEU A 53 2.49 0.23 -0.58
C LEU A 53 3.86 -0.14 -0.01
N ILE A 54 4.02 -0.14 1.32
CA ILE A 54 5.25 -0.60 1.98
C ILE A 54 5.46 -2.08 1.70
N ASN A 55 4.47 -2.92 2.01
CA ASN A 55 4.56 -4.36 1.85
C ASN A 55 4.79 -4.77 0.38
N LYS A 56 4.14 -4.08 -0.56
CA LYS A 56 4.38 -4.28 -1.99
C LYS A 56 5.81 -3.94 -2.39
N ASN A 57 6.40 -2.88 -1.84
CA ASN A 57 7.74 -2.43 -2.20
C ASN A 57 8.85 -3.35 -1.66
N VAL A 58 8.61 -4.03 -0.53
CA VAL A 58 9.58 -4.95 0.08
C VAL A 58 9.36 -6.42 -0.30
N SER A 59 8.20 -6.78 -0.86
CA SER A 59 7.92 -8.14 -1.33
C SER A 59 8.79 -8.47 -2.56
N GLU A 60 9.35 -9.67 -2.59
CA GLU A 60 10.09 -10.19 -3.75
C GLU A 60 9.14 -10.63 -4.89
N LYS A 61 7.82 -10.68 -4.62
CA LYS A 61 6.83 -11.13 -5.59
C LYS A 61 6.52 -10.07 -6.63
N LYS A 62 6.29 -10.53 -7.87
CA LYS A 62 5.76 -9.68 -8.94
C LYS A 62 4.25 -9.51 -8.78
N ILE A 63 3.86 -8.43 -8.09
CA ILE A 63 2.48 -8.08 -7.77
C ILE A 63 1.91 -7.10 -8.80
N SER A 64 0.76 -7.45 -9.39
CA SER A 64 -0.02 -6.59 -10.28
C SER A 64 -1.44 -6.41 -9.77
N GLU A 65 -1.90 -5.17 -9.68
CA GLU A 65 -3.27 -4.83 -9.33
C GLU A 65 -4.17 -4.81 -10.57
N VAL A 66 -5.39 -5.33 -10.45
CA VAL A 66 -6.44 -5.24 -11.47
C VAL A 66 -7.75 -4.79 -10.84
N ASN A 67 -8.65 -4.23 -11.65
CA ASN A 67 -9.97 -3.73 -11.24
C ASN A 67 -9.91 -2.69 -10.10
N LEU A 68 -8.89 -1.82 -10.12
CA LEU A 68 -8.83 -0.69 -9.20
C LEU A 68 -9.93 0.32 -9.55
N SER A 69 -10.76 0.64 -8.55
CA SER A 69 -11.70 1.73 -8.68
C SER A 69 -10.96 3.09 -8.66
N PRO A 70 -11.54 4.15 -9.24
CA PRO A 70 -10.92 5.48 -9.21
C PRO A 70 -10.61 5.99 -7.79
N PHE A 71 -11.41 5.63 -6.79
CA PHE A 71 -11.16 6.08 -5.42
C PHE A 71 -9.99 5.33 -4.77
N VAL A 72 -9.82 4.03 -5.04
CA VAL A 72 -8.67 3.25 -4.53
C VAL A 72 -7.38 3.78 -5.16
N SER A 73 -7.38 3.99 -6.48
CA SER A 73 -6.23 4.58 -7.18
C SER A 73 -5.84 5.94 -6.60
N LYS A 74 -6.81 6.84 -6.40
CA LYS A 74 -6.58 8.15 -5.78
C LYS A 74 -5.99 8.06 -4.37
N MET A 75 -6.45 7.10 -3.55
CA MET A 75 -5.88 6.92 -2.22
C MET A 75 -4.43 6.45 -2.28
N PHE A 76 -4.08 5.52 -3.18
CA PHE A 76 -2.70 5.10 -3.37
C PHE A 76 -1.81 6.25 -3.86
N GLU A 77 -2.28 7.05 -4.82
CA GLU A 77 -1.57 8.24 -5.30
C GLU A 77 -1.38 9.27 -4.19
N PHE A 78 -2.43 9.57 -3.43
CA PHE A 78 -2.39 10.49 -2.30
C PHE A 78 -1.35 10.06 -1.25
N VAL A 79 -1.28 8.76 -0.95
CA VAL A 79 -0.28 8.23 0.00
C VAL A 79 1.13 8.29 -0.59
N LYS A 80 1.31 7.96 -1.88
CA LYS A 80 2.61 8.08 -2.56
C LYS A 80 3.13 9.51 -2.57
N GLY A 81 2.28 10.49 -2.88
CA GLY A 81 2.64 11.91 -2.94
C GLY A 81 3.00 12.53 -1.58
N GLN A 82 2.55 11.95 -0.47
CA GLN A 82 2.96 12.37 0.87
C GLN A 82 4.35 11.86 1.26
N ASN A 83 4.84 10.80 0.61
CA ASN A 83 6.15 10.23 0.87
C ASN A 83 7.26 11.01 0.14
N THR A 84 6.93 11.75 -0.91
CA THR A 84 7.87 12.62 -1.64
C THR A 84 8.12 13.95 -0.92
N THR A 85 7.09 14.58 -0.34
CA THR A 85 7.24 15.87 0.36
C THR A 85 7.94 15.78 1.72
N LYS A 86 7.87 14.63 2.40
CA LYS A 86 8.63 14.41 3.66
C LYS A 86 10.14 14.27 3.45
N LYS A 87 10.61 13.99 2.23
CA LYS A 87 12.03 13.83 1.90
C LYS A 87 12.73 15.16 1.57
N GLU A 88 11.96 16.25 1.45
CA GLU A 88 12.50 17.60 1.23
C GLU A 88 12.51 18.43 2.52
N LEU A 89 11.62 18.16 3.47
CA LEU A 89 11.56 18.87 4.76
C LEU A 89 12.63 18.44 5.78
N ASN A 90 13.37 17.34 5.55
CA ASN A 90 14.42 16.87 6.46
C ASN A 90 15.84 17.33 6.07
N ASN A 91 16.00 18.09 4.98
CA ASN A 91 17.32 18.54 4.51
C ASN A 91 17.65 20.01 4.84
N ASP A 92 16.69 20.81 5.32
CA ASP A 92 16.91 22.24 5.62
C ASP A 92 17.06 22.57 7.12
N THR A 93 16.75 21.66 8.05
CA THR A 93 16.81 21.99 9.49
C THR A 93 18.21 21.83 10.11
N THR A 94 19.17 21.22 9.42
CA THR A 94 20.54 21.02 9.96
C THR A 94 21.45 22.24 9.73
N LYS A 95 21.04 23.24 8.94
CA LYS A 95 21.85 24.46 8.69
C LYS A 95 21.54 25.65 9.60
N MET A 96 20.53 25.57 10.47
CA MET A 96 20.12 26.68 11.35
C MET A 96 20.53 26.54 12.82
N VAL A 97 21.40 25.59 13.18
CA VAL A 97 21.96 25.49 14.54
C VAL A 97 23.50 25.52 14.46
N MET A 98 24.04 26.60 13.90
CA MET A 98 25.42 27.04 14.13
C MET A 98 25.43 28.57 14.07
N ILE A 99 24.82 29.22 15.06
CA ILE A 99 25.09 30.64 15.32
C ILE A 99 25.17 30.86 16.82
N SER A 100 26.28 31.48 17.21
CA SER A 100 26.71 31.94 18.56
C SER A 100 27.45 30.89 19.39
#